data_AF-A0A541BX01-F1
#
_entry.id   AF-A0A541BX01-F1
#
_cell.length_a   1.000
_cell.length_b   1.000
_cell.length_c   1.000
_cell.angle_alpha   90.00
_cell.angle_beta   90.00
_cell.angle_gamma   90.00
#
_symmetry.space_group_name_H-M   'P 1'
#
loop_
_entity.id
_entity.type
_entity.pdbx_description
1 polymer ?
#
loop_
_entity_poly.entity_id
_entity_poly.type
_entity_poly.pdbx_seq_one_letter_code
_entity_poly.pdbx_strand_id
1 'polypeptide(L)' 'MRRKGDLPSKPCAACGRPFAWRRKWARVWDEVRYCSEACRARRGARREPGDAVPQRQRDRRVPGGDRGDPRGQRG' A
#
# COMPACT_ATOMS: atom_id res chain seq x y z
N MET A 1 -11.21 -30.75 29.73
CA MET A 1 -10.94 -29.40 29.16
C MET A 1 -11.18 -29.41 27.64
N ARG A 2 -12.38 -29.07 27.17
CA ARG A 2 -12.62 -28.85 25.75
C ARG A 2 -12.43 -27.36 25.49
N ARG A 3 -11.27 -26.99 24.93
CA ARG A 3 -10.93 -25.60 24.59
C ARG A 3 -11.90 -25.14 23.50
N LYS A 4 -12.89 -24.38 23.92
CA LYS A 4 -14.01 -23.92 23.09
C LYS A 4 -13.68 -22.50 22.68
N GLY A 5 -13.00 -22.31 21.56
CA GLY A 5 -12.70 -20.94 21.16
C GLY A 5 -11.81 -20.69 19.94
N ASP A 6 -11.24 -21.69 19.28
CA ASP A 6 -10.50 -21.47 18.02
C ASP A 6 -11.48 -21.24 16.87
N LEU A 7 -12.17 -20.11 16.92
CA LEU A 7 -12.92 -19.61 15.78
C LEU A 7 -11.91 -19.39 14.65
N PRO A 8 -12.15 -19.97 13.46
CA PRO A 8 -11.22 -19.83 12.36
C PRO A 8 -11.09 -18.34 12.02
N SER A 9 -9.85 -17.88 11.97
CA SER A 9 -9.49 -16.52 11.57
C SER A 9 -8.98 -16.59 10.14
N LYS A 10 -9.58 -15.82 9.23
CA LYS A 10 -9.16 -15.76 7.82
C LYS A 10 -8.57 -14.37 7.50
N PRO A 11 -7.53 -14.27 6.67
CA PRO A 11 -7.04 -12.97 6.19
C PRO A 11 -8.02 -12.39 5.16
N CYS A 12 -8.28 -11.07 5.25
CA CYS A 12 -9.09 -10.37 4.28
C CYS A 12 -8.34 -10.19 2.95
N ALA A 13 -8.91 -10.64 1.83
CA ALA A 13 -8.30 -10.55 0.50
C ALA A 13 -8.23 -9.11 -0.07
N ALA A 14 -8.82 -8.12 0.58
CA ALA A 14 -8.78 -6.72 0.16
C ALA A 14 -7.85 -5.85 1.03
N CYS A 15 -7.81 -6.08 2.35
CA CYS A 15 -7.05 -5.25 3.28
C CYS A 15 -5.99 -6.01 4.10
N GLY A 16 -5.88 -7.33 3.93
CA GLY A 16 -4.92 -8.17 4.66
C GLY A 16 -5.20 -8.36 6.15
N ARG A 17 -6.20 -7.68 6.72
CA ARG A 17 -6.51 -7.78 8.15
C ARG A 17 -7.08 -9.16 8.49
N PRO A 18 -6.57 -9.83 9.53
CA PRO A 18 -7.17 -11.08 10.01
C PRO A 18 -8.52 -10.77 10.64
N PHE A 19 -9.54 -11.54 10.27
CA PHE A 19 -10.87 -11.40 10.84
C PHE A 19 -11.39 -12.75 11.33
N ALA A 20 -11.98 -12.73 12.52
CA ALA A 20 -12.50 -13.93 13.16
C ALA A 20 -13.87 -14.31 12.60
N TRP A 21 -14.18 -15.61 12.63
CA TRP A 21 -15.51 -16.13 12.33
C TRP A 21 -16.61 -15.40 13.11
N ARG A 22 -17.76 -15.17 12.48
CA ARG A 22 -18.94 -14.56 13.10
C ARG A 22 -20.15 -15.43 12.83
N ARG A 23 -21.09 -15.48 13.78
CA ARG A 23 -22.35 -16.23 13.62
C ARG A 23 -23.11 -15.89 12.33
N LYS A 24 -23.09 -14.61 11.92
CA LYS A 24 -23.72 -14.15 10.67
C LYS A 24 -23.13 -14.78 9.40
N TRP A 25 -21.95 -15.36 9.49
CA TRP A 25 -21.24 -16.00 8.38
C TRP A 25 -21.30 -17.52 8.41
N ALA A 26 -22.02 -18.13 9.37
CA ALA A 26 -22.07 -19.59 9.49
C ALA A 26 -22.45 -20.31 8.19
N ARG A 27 -23.32 -19.71 7.36
CA ARG A 27 -23.78 -20.28 6.08
C ARG A 27 -22.90 -19.93 4.88
N VAL A 28 -22.08 -18.88 4.98
CA VAL A 28 -21.32 -18.30 3.84
C VAL A 28 -19.83 -18.18 4.13
N TRP A 29 -19.34 -18.84 5.18
CA TRP A 29 -17.95 -18.72 5.64
C TRP A 29 -16.93 -19.19 4.62
N ASP A 30 -17.32 -20.11 3.73
CA ASP A 30 -16.46 -20.59 2.65
C ASP A 30 -16.27 -19.52 1.56
N GLU A 31 -17.35 -18.80 1.21
CA GLU A 31 -17.36 -17.71 0.24
C GLU A 31 -16.82 -16.39 0.80
N VAL A 32 -16.90 -16.18 2.12
CA VAL A 32 -16.43 -14.96 2.81
C VAL A 32 -14.90 -14.90 2.79
N ARG A 33 -14.38 -14.04 1.90
CA ARG A 33 -12.96 -13.67 1.79
C ARG A 33 -12.65 -12.26 2.29
N TYR A 34 -13.68 -11.49 2.69
CA TYR A 34 -13.55 -10.08 3.05
C TYR A 34 -14.11 -9.81 4.45
N CYS A 35 -13.41 -8.96 5.22
CA CYS A 35 -13.83 -8.61 6.58
C CYS A 35 -15.10 -7.73 6.63
N SER A 36 -15.45 -7.09 5.51
CA SER A 36 -16.62 -6.20 5.40
C SER A 36 -17.15 -6.15 3.97
N GLU A 37 -18.41 -5.76 3.80
CA GLU A 37 -19.02 -5.55 2.49
C GLU A 37 -18.34 -4.42 1.70
N ALA A 38 -17.86 -3.39 2.40
CA ALA A 38 -17.02 -2.35 1.80
C ALA A 38 -15.74 -2.93 1.15
N CYS A 39 -15.10 -3.92 1.78
CA CYS A 39 -13.93 -4.60 1.20
C CYS A 39 -14.29 -5.46 -0.02
N ARG A 40 -15.48 -6.06 -0.03
CA ARG A 40 -16.02 -6.80 -1.19
C ARG A 40 -16.29 -5.84 -2.36
N ALA A 41 -16.95 -4.71 -2.10
CA ALA A 41 -17.26 -3.69 -3.11
C ALA A 41 -16.01 -3.02 -3.68
N ARG A 42 -14.99 -2.76 -2.84
CA ARG A 42 -13.70 -2.18 -3.26
C ARG A 42 -12.97 -2.98 -4.33
N ARG A 43 -13.18 -4.30 -4.42
CA ARG A 43 -12.56 -5.13 -5.47
C ARG A 43 -13.23 -4.99 -6.83
N GLY A 44 -14.53 -4.64 -6.86
CA GLY A 44 -15.26 -4.32 -8.08
C GLY A 44 -14.98 -2.90 -8.57
N ALA A 45 -14.69 -1.98 -7.66
CA ALA A 45 -14.16 -0.66 -7.98
C ALA A 45 -12.65 -0.74 -8.21
N ARG A 46 -12.22 -1.35 -9.32
CA ARG A 46 -10.84 -1.25 -9.80
C ARG A 46 -10.55 0.20 -10.18
N ARG A 47 -10.26 1.03 -9.19
CA ARG A 47 -9.38 2.18 -9.36
C ARG A 47 -8.01 1.69 -8.93
N GLU A 48 -7.14 1.51 -9.93
CA GLU A 48 -5.79 0.98 -9.80
C GLU A 48 -5.05 1.55 -8.58
N PRO A 49 -4.62 0.70 -7.61
CA PRO A 49 -3.56 1.06 -6.69
C PRO A 49 -2.23 0.82 -7.43
N GLY A 50 -1.91 1.66 -8.40
CA GLY A 50 -0.85 1.38 -9.38
C GLY A 50 0.14 2.50 -9.68
N ASP A 51 -0.16 3.76 -9.33
CA ASP A 51 0.74 4.89 -9.64
C ASP A 51 1.08 5.70 -8.39
N ALA A 52 1.56 5.00 -7.36
CA ALA A 52 2.41 5.59 -6.35
C ALA A 52 3.84 5.09 -6.57
N VAL A 53 4.46 5.53 -7.67
CA VAL A 53 5.91 5.45 -7.83
C VAL A 53 6.46 6.87 -7.70
N PRO A 54 6.90 7.32 -6.50
CA PRO A 54 7.72 8.52 -6.40
C PRO A 54 9.12 8.15 -6.90
N GLN A 55 9.32 8.19 -8.22
CA GLN A 55 10.65 8.07 -8.83
C GLN A 55 10.98 9.31 -9.65
N ARG A 56 11.71 10.23 -9.04
CA ARG A 56 13.15 10.31 -9.30
C ARG A 56 13.80 11.32 -8.36
N GLN A 57 14.42 10.81 -7.32
CA GLN A 57 15.72 11.33 -6.94
C GLN A 57 16.71 10.78 -7.97
N ARG A 58 17.06 11.55 -8.99
CA ARG A 58 18.27 11.29 -9.78
C ARG A 58 18.97 12.61 -10.06
N ASP A 59 20.20 12.64 -9.56
CA ASP A 59 21.29 13.53 -9.92
C ASP A 59 21.25 14.98 -9.47
N ARG A 60 21.81 15.16 -8.26
CA ARG A 60 22.89 16.12 -8.06
C ARG A 60 23.89 16.03 -9.23
N ARG A 61 23.83 16.98 -10.17
CA ARG A 61 25.02 17.43 -10.89
C ARG A 61 25.10 18.95 -10.81
N VAL A 62 25.78 19.41 -9.76
CA VAL A 62 26.39 20.74 -9.75
C VAL A 62 27.80 20.53 -10.32
N PRO A 63 28.05 20.73 -11.63
CA PRO A 63 29.41 20.97 -12.06
C PRO A 63 29.78 22.37 -11.57
N GLY A 64 30.74 22.42 -10.66
CA GLY A 64 31.44 23.65 -10.33
C GLY A 64 31.80 24.39 -11.61
N GLY A 65 31.34 25.64 -11.67
CA GLY A 65 31.74 26.64 -12.65
C GLY A 65 32.49 27.76 -11.95
N ASP A 66 33.37 27.42 -11.01
CA ASP A 66 34.45 28.30 -10.60
C ASP A 66 35.42 28.41 -11.78
N ARG A 67 35.14 29.34 -12.68
CA ARG A 67 36.15 29.89 -13.59
C ARG A 67 36.26 31.37 -13.27
N GLY A 68 37.09 31.61 -12.27
CA GLY A 68 38.00 32.75 -12.14
C GLY A 68 37.65 34.01 -12.92
N ASP A 69 37.26 35.02 -12.15
CA ASP A 69 37.76 36.39 -12.23
C ASP A 69 38.71 36.67 -13.40
N PRO A 70 38.25 37.32 -14.49
CA PRO A 70 39.15 37.91 -15.46
C PRO A 70 39.74 39.15 -14.82
N ARG A 71 40.80 38.97 -14.03
CA ARG A 71 41.68 40.07 -13.62
C ARG A 71 41.88 41.01 -14.80
N GLY A 72 41.53 42.28 -14.56
CA GLY A 72 42.14 43.47 -15.12
C GLY A 72 42.59 43.40 -16.58
N GLN A 73 41.71 43.81 -17.48
CA GLN A 73 42.14 44.43 -18.73
C GLN A 73 41.52 45.83 -18.83
N ARG A 74 42.39 46.83 -19.02
CA ARG A 74 42.15 48.29 -19.15
C ARG A 74 41.98 49.01 -17.79
N GLY A 75 42.75 50.04 -17.49
CA GLY A 75 43.77 50.77 -18.24
C GLY A 75 44.39 51.82 -17.33
#